data_AF-A0A5J4IWA5-F1
#
_entry.id   AF-A0A5J4IWA5-F1
#
_cell.length_a   1.000
_cell.length_b   1.000
_cell.length_c   1.000
_cell.angle_alpha   90.00
_cell.angle_beta   90.00
_cell.angle_gamma   90.00
#
_symmetry.space_group_name_H-M   'P 1'
#
loop_
_entity.id
_entity.type
_entity.pdbx_description
1 polymer ?
#
loop_
_entity_poly.entity_id
_entity_poly.type
_entity_poly.pdbx_seq_one_letter_code
_entity_poly.pdbx_strand_id
1 'polypeptide(L)' 'MKKVFFAAVFAAFALTSCGSDDDGGQACTTCNSGGQSVEICQGDNGNAFVAGTDTTINYNTYIDALQASGGCN' A
#
# COMPACT_ATOMS: atom_id res chain seq x y z
N MET A 1 -15.13 17.56 45.10
CA MET A 1 -15.76 17.26 43.80
C MET A 1 -14.81 16.37 43.02
N LYS A 2 -15.24 15.16 42.65
CA LYS A 2 -14.39 14.10 42.09
C LYS A 2 -13.90 14.53 40.69
N LYS A 3 -12.58 14.62 40.50
CA LYS A 3 -11.97 14.91 39.20
C LYS A 3 -11.94 13.60 38.41
N VAL A 4 -12.79 13.54 37.40
CA VAL A 4 -12.91 12.41 36.47
C VAL A 4 -11.61 12.28 35.66
N PHE A 5 -11.04 11.09 35.73
CA PHE A 5 -9.90 10.65 34.93
C PHE A 5 -10.29 10.67 33.45
N PHE A 6 -9.62 11.50 32.65
CA PHE A 6 -9.66 11.39 31.19
C PHE A 6 -8.75 10.23 30.78
N ALA A 7 -9.33 9.03 30.70
CA ALA A 7 -8.76 7.93 29.95
C ALA A 7 -8.93 8.24 28.45
N ALA A 8 -7.93 8.88 27.86
CA ALA A 8 -7.84 8.98 26.41
C ALA A 8 -7.41 7.61 25.88
N VAL A 9 -8.41 6.84 25.48
CA VAL A 9 -8.30 5.68 24.61
C VAL A 9 -7.53 6.13 23.37
N PHE A 10 -6.23 5.83 23.32
CA PHE A 10 -5.47 5.94 22.07
C PHE A 10 -5.96 4.81 21.19
N ALA A 11 -6.76 5.22 20.21
CA ALA A 11 -7.37 4.38 19.21
C ALA A 11 -6.35 3.42 18.61
N ALA A 12 -6.81 2.19 18.45
CA ALA A 12 -6.13 1.15 17.73
C ALA A 12 -5.51 1.70 16.44
N PHE A 13 -4.22 1.40 16.24
CA PHE A 13 -3.62 1.34 14.92
C PHE A 13 -4.44 0.33 14.11
N ALA A 14 -5.48 0.82 13.45
CA ALA A 14 -6.25 0.08 12.48
C ALA A 14 -5.37 -0.11 11.25
N LEU A 15 -4.59 -1.18 11.27
CA LEU A 15 -3.98 -1.81 10.12
C LEU A 15 -5.08 -2.39 9.21
N THR A 16 -5.95 -1.58 8.61
CA THR A 16 -6.89 -2.06 7.59
C THR A 16 -7.29 -0.96 6.61
N SER A 17 -6.61 -0.87 5.46
CA SER A 17 -7.21 -0.43 4.20
C SER A 17 -6.30 -0.77 3.01
N CYS A 18 -5.79 -2.00 2.98
CA CYS A 18 -5.53 -2.69 1.71
C CYS A 18 -6.89 -3.29 1.33
N GLY A 19 -7.57 -2.65 0.38
CA GLY A 19 -8.95 -2.93 0.02
C GLY A 19 -9.46 -1.87 -0.93
N SER A 20 -9.32 -2.18 -2.21
CA SER A 20 -9.72 -1.45 -3.41
C SER A 20 -11.05 -0.68 -3.33
N ASP A 21 -11.17 0.29 -4.25
CA ASP A 21 -12.38 1.04 -4.63
C ASP A 21 -12.62 2.36 -3.86
N ASP A 22 -11.84 3.41 -4.16
CA ASP A 22 -12.34 4.80 -4.09
C ASP A 22 -11.44 5.79 -4.85
N ASP A 23 -12.05 6.52 -5.78
CA ASP A 23 -11.56 7.62 -6.62
C ASP A 23 -10.71 8.69 -5.89
N GLY A 24 -9.43 8.41 -5.65
CA GLY A 24 -8.47 9.43 -5.19
C GLY A 24 -7.25 8.93 -4.41
N GLY A 25 -7.15 7.63 -4.11
CA GLY A 25 -5.99 7.02 -3.46
C GLY A 25 -4.95 6.53 -4.47
N GLN A 26 -3.67 6.70 -4.12
CA GLN A 26 -2.49 6.19 -4.83
C GLN A 26 -2.73 4.84 -5.55
N ALA A 27 -2.43 4.78 -6.85
CA ALA A 27 -2.69 3.59 -7.67
C ALA A 27 -1.89 2.38 -7.14
N CYS A 28 -2.56 1.41 -6.55
CA CYS A 28 -1.95 0.15 -6.10
C CYS A 28 -2.37 -1.02 -7.00
N THR A 29 -1.40 -1.82 -7.43
CA THR A 29 -1.58 -3.07 -8.17
C THR A 29 -1.12 -4.24 -7.32
N THR A 30 -1.98 -5.25 -7.19
CA THR A 30 -1.64 -6.51 -6.55
C THR A 30 -1.08 -7.48 -7.58
N CYS A 31 0.10 -8.02 -7.29
CA CYS A 31 0.85 -8.91 -8.19
C CYS A 31 1.14 -10.24 -7.52
N ASN A 32 1.09 -11.34 -8.27
CA ASN A 32 1.46 -12.65 -7.76
C ASN A 32 2.91 -12.98 -8.14
N SER A 33 3.81 -12.91 -7.17
CA SER A 33 5.21 -13.30 -7.34
C SER A 33 5.48 -14.61 -6.61
N GLY A 34 5.66 -15.70 -7.37
CA GLY A 34 6.05 -17.00 -6.81
C GLY A 34 5.01 -17.61 -5.86
N GLY A 35 3.72 -17.34 -6.08
CA GLY A 35 2.62 -17.81 -5.24
C GLY A 35 2.22 -16.86 -4.11
N GLN A 36 2.98 -15.78 -3.89
CA GLN A 36 2.68 -14.76 -2.90
C GLN A 36 2.13 -13.51 -3.58
N SER A 37 0.97 -13.03 -3.10
CA SER A 37 0.43 -11.74 -3.53
C SER A 37 1.21 -10.61 -2.86
N VAL A 38 1.82 -9.74 -3.67
CA VAL A 38 2.52 -8.53 -3.26
C VAL A 38 1.74 -7.32 -3.76
N GLU A 39 1.53 -6.34 -2.89
CA GLU A 39 0.93 -5.06 -3.27
C GLU A 39 2.03 -4.06 -3.64
N ILE A 40 1.84 -3.41 -4.79
CA ILE A 40 2.73 -2.40 -5.32
C ILE A 40 1.94 -1.13 -5.52
N CYS A 41 2.31 -0.06 -4.84
CA CYS A 41 1.62 1.22 -4.89
C CYS A 41 2.44 2.30 -5.59
N GLN A 42 1.77 3.24 -6.23
CA GLN A 42 2.41 4.45 -6.73
C GLN A 42 2.56 5.47 -5.60
N GLY A 43 3.79 5.81 -5.23
CA GLY A 43 4.05 6.89 -4.28
C GLY A 43 3.81 8.27 -4.89
N ASP A 44 3.70 9.30 -4.04
CA ASP A 44 3.52 10.69 -4.47
C ASP A 44 4.68 11.24 -5.32
N ASN A 45 5.86 10.59 -5.23
CA ASN A 45 7.03 10.86 -6.05
C ASN A 45 6.99 10.17 -7.42
N GLY A 46 5.96 9.36 -7.71
CA GLY A 46 5.83 8.57 -8.94
C GLY A 46 6.60 7.24 -8.94
N ASN A 47 7.23 6.87 -7.82
CA ASN A 47 7.93 5.59 -7.69
C ASN A 47 6.99 4.45 -7.28
N ALA A 48 7.37 3.22 -7.57
CA ALA A 48 6.74 2.03 -7.01
C ALA A 48 7.14 1.84 -5.54
N PHE A 49 6.16 1.55 -4.71
CA PHE A 49 6.29 1.18 -3.31
C PHE A 49 5.85 -0.26 -3.14
N VAL A 50 6.73 -1.11 -2.62
CA VAL A 50 6.43 -2.51 -2.35
C VAL A 50 6.32 -2.67 -0.84
N ALA A 51 5.15 -3.08 -0.34
CA ALA A 51 4.88 -3.19 1.09
C ALA A 51 5.30 -1.92 1.89
N GLY A 52 5.05 -0.74 1.31
CA GLY A 52 5.39 0.56 1.92
C GLY A 52 6.85 0.99 1.79
N THR A 53 7.69 0.25 1.05
CA THR A 53 9.09 0.61 0.80
C THR A 53 9.26 1.16 -0.61
N ASP A 54 9.82 2.38 -0.73
CA ASP A 54 10.15 2.99 -2.04
C ASP A 54 11.23 2.17 -2.75
N THR A 55 10.92 1.71 -3.97
CA THR A 55 11.87 0.96 -4.80
C THR A 55 12.87 1.86 -5.52
N THR A 56 12.65 3.18 -5.52
CA THR A 56 13.33 4.21 -6.33
C THR A 56 13.12 4.06 -7.84
N ILE A 57 12.29 3.11 -8.25
CA ILE A 57 11.95 2.82 -9.64
C ILE A 57 10.57 3.42 -9.92
N ASN A 58 10.39 4.02 -11.09
CA ASN A 58 9.10 4.55 -11.51
C ASN A 58 8.01 3.45 -11.48
N TYR A 59 6.81 3.79 -10.99
CA TYR A 59 5.72 2.85 -10.83
C TYR A 59 5.38 2.10 -12.13
N ASN A 60 5.21 2.80 -13.24
CA ASN A 60 4.88 2.17 -14.53
C ASN A 60 5.98 1.22 -14.96
N THR A 61 7.24 1.63 -14.89
CA THR A 61 8.39 0.78 -15.26
C THR A 61 8.45 -0.49 -14.41
N TYR A 62 8.15 -0.38 -13.12
CA TYR A 62 8.14 -1.52 -12.21
C TYR A 62 7.01 -2.50 -12.53
N ILE A 63 5.81 -2.00 -12.79
CA ILE A 63 4.66 -2.82 -13.20
C ILE A 63 4.89 -3.46 -14.57
N ASP A 64 5.36 -2.72 -15.57
CA ASP A 64 5.68 -3.25 -16.90
C ASP A 64 6.69 -4.40 -16.82
N ALA A 65 7.73 -4.26 -16.00
CA ALA A 65 8.72 -5.32 -15.79
C ALA A 65 8.11 -6.58 -15.18
N LEU A 66 7.20 -6.41 -14.21
CA LEU A 66 6.53 -7.53 -13.56
C LEU A 66 5.46 -8.17 -14.46
N GLN A 67 4.75 -7.39 -15.27
CA GLN A 67 3.82 -7.91 -16.29
C GLN A 67 4.59 -8.70 -17.36
N ALA A 68 5.74 -8.19 -17.81
CA ALA A 68 6.61 -8.89 -18.75
C ALA A 68 7.15 -10.22 -18.19
N SER A 69 7.35 -10.32 -16.87
CA SER A 69 7.72 -11.57 -16.20
C SER A 69 6.53 -12.45 -15.79
N GLY A 70 5.29 -12.02 -16.07
CA GLY A 70 4.07 -12.74 -15.69
C GLY A 70 3.73 -12.70 -14.19
N GLY A 71 4.35 -11.78 -13.45
CA GLY A 71 4.16 -11.59 -12.01
C GLY A 71 3.02 -10.63 -11.66
N CYS A 72 2.59 -9.77 -12.59
CA CYS A 72 1.41 -8.91 -12.46
C CYS A 72 0.47 -9.15 -13.64
N ASN A 73 -0.85 -9.18 -13.41
CA ASN A 73 -1.87 -9.16 -14.47
C ASN A 73 -3.01 -8.24 -14.06
#